data_AF-A0A955Y3Z8-F1
#
_entry.id   AF-A0A955Y3Z8-F1
#
_cell.length_a   1.000
_cell.length_b   1.000
_cell.length_c   1.000
_cell.angle_alpha   90.00
_cell.angle_beta   90.00
_cell.angle_gamma   90.00
#
_symmetry.space_group_name_H-M   'P 1'
#
loop_
_entity.id
_entity.type
_entity.pdbx_description
1 polymer ?
#
loop_
_entity_poly.entity_id
_entity_poly.type
_entity_poly.pdbx_seq_one_letter_code
_entity_poly.pdbx_strand_id
1 'polypeptide(L)'
;MRPDVATLEREDIALFIDAASACTGQTEFYGADREQRIGLAFLHDYVLGNYRRLYGLCLVAGINDYNRGRIVERLLAAGTPRDPTAKAEEAALLRHALQNLPPQRVYRVFRALREARVNNRRTRAALRTWLAGRDLASDALK
;
A
#
# COMPACT_ATOMS: atom_id res chain seq x y z
N MET A 1 -32.52 12.36 -1.16
CA MET A 1 -32.05 11.77 0.11
C MET A 1 -30.54 11.88 0.10
N ARG A 2 -29.91 12.60 1.04
CA ARG A 2 -28.44 12.63 1.13
C ARG A 2 -27.99 11.27 1.70
N PRO A 3 -27.07 10.55 1.04
CA PRO A 3 -26.55 9.31 1.60
C PRO A 3 -25.91 9.59 2.97
N ASP A 4 -26.05 8.66 3.91
CA ASP A 4 -25.39 8.76 5.20
C ASP A 4 -23.86 8.59 5.02
N VAL A 5 -23.09 9.11 5.98
CA VAL A 5 -21.62 9.12 5.91
C VAL A 5 -21.03 7.70 5.89
N ALA A 6 -21.64 6.76 6.60
CA ALA A 6 -21.16 5.38 6.65
C ALA A 6 -21.43 4.61 5.35
N THR A 7 -22.49 4.97 4.63
CA THR A 7 -22.82 4.44 3.31
C THR A 7 -21.81 4.95 2.28
N LEU A 8 -21.49 6.24 2.29
CA LEU A 8 -20.45 6.80 1.43
C LEU A 8 -19.08 6.15 1.69
N GLU A 9 -18.67 6.02 2.96
CA GLU A 9 -17.42 5.36 3.33
C GLU A 9 -17.37 3.90 2.82
N ARG A 10 -18.48 3.16 2.93
CA ARG A 10 -18.55 1.79 2.43
C ARG A 10 -18.45 1.74 0.90
N GLU A 11 -19.17 2.60 0.19
CA GLU A 11 -19.15 2.68 -1.27
C GLU A 11 -17.76 3.03 -1.80
N ASP A 12 -17.08 4.00 -1.18
CA ASP A 12 -15.74 4.42 -1.57
C ASP A 12 -14.70 3.31 -1.38
N ILE A 13 -14.79 2.56 -0.27
CA ILE A 13 -13.89 1.44 0.01
C ILE A 13 -14.19 0.25 -0.89
N ALA A 14 -15.46 -0.04 -1.16
CA ALA A 14 -15.83 -1.10 -2.11
C ALA A 14 -15.28 -0.78 -3.51
N LEU A 15 -15.48 0.45 -3.98
CA LEU A 15 -14.93 0.92 -5.26
C LEU A 15 -13.41 0.78 -5.31
N PHE A 16 -12.71 1.16 -4.24
CA PHE A 16 -11.25 1.01 -4.18
C PHE A 16 -10.80 -0.45 -4.21
N ILE A 17 -11.44 -1.33 -3.43
CA ILE A 17 -11.08 -2.75 -3.39
C ILE A 17 -11.30 -3.41 -4.76
N ASP A 18 -12.42 -3.10 -5.43
CA ASP A 18 -12.72 -3.64 -6.76
C ASP A 18 -11.68 -3.18 -7.78
N ALA A 19 -11.39 -1.88 -7.81
CA ALA A 19 -10.38 -1.32 -8.71
C ALA A 19 -8.97 -1.87 -8.42
N ALA A 20 -8.58 -1.96 -7.14
CA ALA A 20 -7.29 -2.48 -6.72
C ALA A 20 -7.15 -4.00 -6.87
N SER A 21 -8.25 -4.73 -6.96
CA SER A 21 -8.20 -6.17 -7.23
C SER A 21 -8.02 -6.44 -8.72
N ALA A 22 -8.76 -5.73 -9.57
CA ALA A 22 -8.72 -5.88 -11.03
C ALA A 22 -7.43 -5.34 -11.67
N CYS A 23 -6.93 -4.20 -11.20
CA CYS A 23 -5.76 -3.55 -11.80
C CYS A 23 -4.46 -4.22 -11.32
N THR A 24 -3.87 -5.06 -12.16
CA THR A 24 -2.50 -5.52 -11.97
C THR A 24 -1.58 -4.56 -12.71
N GLY A 25 -0.41 -4.20 -12.16
CA GLY A 25 0.52 -3.25 -12.79
C GLY A 25 1.13 -3.69 -14.14
N GLN A 26 0.49 -4.63 -14.85
CA GLN A 26 0.82 -5.04 -16.21
C GLN A 26 0.46 -3.92 -17.20
N THR A 27 1.32 -3.79 -18.19
CA THR A 27 1.20 -2.80 -19.27
C THR A 27 0.89 -3.63 -20.51
N GLU A 28 -0.37 -4.02 -20.68
CA GLU A 28 -0.77 -4.81 -21.84
C GLU A 28 -2.04 -4.17 -22.46
N PHE A 29 -1.79 -3.50 -23.59
CA PHE A 29 -2.69 -3.04 -24.66
C PHE A 29 -3.31 -1.63 -24.58
N TYR A 30 -2.62 -0.70 -25.26
CA TYR A 30 -3.07 0.51 -25.95
C TYR A 30 -4.41 1.17 -25.51
N GLY A 31 -4.29 2.35 -24.88
CA GLY A 31 -5.31 3.41 -24.95
C GLY A 31 -6.07 3.70 -23.65
N ALA A 32 -6.69 2.68 -23.03
CA ALA A 32 -7.54 2.85 -21.84
C ALA A 32 -6.76 2.86 -20.50
N ASP A 33 -5.54 2.32 -20.49
CA ASP A 33 -4.77 2.07 -19.27
C ASP A 33 -4.31 3.33 -18.55
N ARG A 34 -4.08 4.44 -19.27
CA ARG A 34 -3.58 5.66 -18.65
C ARG A 34 -4.64 6.32 -17.78
N GLU A 35 -5.87 6.39 -18.26
CA GLU A 35 -7.01 6.93 -17.50
C GLU A 35 -7.32 6.04 -16.30
N GLN A 36 -7.29 4.71 -16.46
CA GLN A 36 -7.50 3.77 -15.37
C GLN A 36 -6.38 3.83 -14.31
N ARG A 37 -5.12 4.00 -14.72
CA ARG A 37 -3.98 4.19 -13.82
C ARG A 37 -4.04 5.53 -13.09
N ILE A 38 -4.43 6.61 -13.78
CA ILE A 38 -4.67 7.92 -13.15
C ILE A 38 -5.81 7.80 -12.13
N GLY A 39 -6.89 7.08 -12.49
CA GLY A 39 -8.02 6.80 -11.61
C GLY A 39 -7.62 6.00 -10.37
N LEU A 40 -6.85 4.92 -10.51
CA LEU A 40 -6.41 4.12 -9.36
C LEU A 40 -5.39 4.87 -8.50
N ALA A 41 -4.47 5.63 -9.10
CA ALA A 41 -3.56 6.48 -8.34
C ALA A 41 -4.32 7.51 -7.51
N PHE A 42 -5.33 8.14 -8.09
CA PHE A 42 -6.25 9.04 -7.39
C PHE A 42 -6.99 8.31 -6.26
N LEU A 43 -7.55 7.13 -6.49
CA LEU A 43 -8.25 6.37 -5.45
C LEU A 43 -7.33 6.02 -4.27
N HIS A 44 -6.08 5.65 -4.53
CA HIS A 44 -5.11 5.44 -3.44
C HIS A 44 -4.91 6.69 -2.58
N ASP A 45 -4.74 7.85 -3.21
CA ASP A 45 -4.48 9.11 -2.51
C ASP A 45 -5.75 9.60 -1.79
N TYR A 46 -6.92 9.44 -2.42
CA TYR A 46 -8.23 9.73 -1.86
C TYR A 46 -8.52 8.90 -0.61
N VAL A 47 -8.40 7.56 -0.70
CA VAL A 47 -8.70 6.68 0.43
C VAL A 47 -7.67 6.84 1.54
N LEU A 48 -6.39 7.09 1.22
CA LEU A 48 -5.39 7.42 2.23
C LEU A 48 -5.72 8.72 2.97
N GLY A 49 -6.16 9.75 2.25
CA GLY A 49 -6.46 11.07 2.81
C GLY A 49 -7.71 11.08 3.69
N ASN A 50 -8.76 10.34 3.29
CA ASN A 50 -10.06 10.36 3.95
C ASN A 50 -10.27 9.19 4.92
N TYR A 51 -9.72 8.02 4.62
CA TYR A 51 -10.03 6.76 5.30
C TYR A 51 -8.76 5.95 5.62
N ARG A 52 -7.69 6.61 6.11
CA ARG A 52 -6.36 6.00 6.34
C ARG A 52 -6.38 4.64 7.05
N ARG A 53 -7.24 4.47 8.06
CA ARG A 53 -7.36 3.20 8.78
C ARG A 53 -7.87 2.09 7.86
N LEU A 54 -8.95 2.34 7.11
CA LEU A 54 -9.50 1.40 6.13
C LEU A 54 -8.53 1.14 4.98
N TYR A 55 -7.79 2.17 4.54
CA TYR A 55 -6.70 2.03 3.59
C TYR A 55 -5.63 1.04 4.06
N GLY A 56 -5.24 1.11 5.34
CA GLY A 56 -4.33 0.15 5.95
C GLY A 56 -4.90 -1.26 6.02
N LEU A 57 -6.18 -1.40 6.39
CA LEU A 57 -6.86 -2.70 6.45
C LEU A 57 -6.97 -3.37 5.08
N CYS A 58 -6.92 -2.62 3.98
CA CYS A 58 -6.86 -3.19 2.63
C CYS A 58 -5.60 -4.07 2.40
N LEU A 59 -4.54 -3.93 3.21
CA LEU A 59 -3.36 -4.83 3.17
C LEU A 59 -3.69 -6.30 3.46
N VAL A 60 -4.83 -6.56 4.13
CA VAL A 60 -5.33 -7.90 4.46
C VAL A 60 -6.65 -8.24 3.76
N ALA A 61 -7.21 -7.33 2.95
CA ALA A 61 -8.54 -7.47 2.33
C ALA A 61 -8.54 -8.24 0.99
N GLY A 62 -7.43 -8.91 0.63
CA GLY A 62 -7.36 -9.72 -0.59
C GLY A 62 -7.03 -8.95 -1.88
N ILE A 63 -6.58 -7.70 -1.80
CA ILE A 63 -6.08 -6.98 -2.98
C ILE A 63 -4.76 -7.60 -3.49
N ASN A 64 -4.47 -7.43 -4.79
CA ASN A 64 -3.28 -8.04 -5.38
C ASN A 64 -1.94 -7.47 -4.85
N ASP A 65 -0.86 -8.24 -4.99
CA ASP A 65 0.46 -7.87 -4.45
C ASP A 65 1.03 -6.56 -5.00
N TYR A 66 0.66 -6.19 -6.23
CA TYR A 66 1.06 -4.90 -6.79
C TYR A 66 0.47 -3.76 -5.97
N ASN A 67 -0.85 -3.78 -5.73
CA ASN A 67 -1.52 -2.74 -4.96
C ASN A 67 -1.21 -2.80 -3.46
N ARG A 68 -1.00 -3.99 -2.88
CA ARG A 68 -0.44 -4.12 -1.51
C ARG A 68 0.88 -3.36 -1.37
N GLY A 69 1.78 -3.50 -2.34
CA GLY A 69 3.03 -2.74 -2.39
C GLY A 69 2.81 -1.22 -2.46
N ARG A 70 1.88 -0.76 -3.29
CA ARG A 70 1.50 0.66 -3.41
C ARG A 70 0.89 1.23 -2.12
N ILE A 71 0.15 0.43 -1.37
CA ILE A 71 -0.36 0.82 -0.04
C ILE A 71 0.79 0.97 0.96
N VAL A 72 1.69 -0.01 1.03
CA VAL A 72 2.88 0.05 1.91
C VAL A 72 3.71 1.31 1.63
N GLU A 73 4.03 1.56 0.35
CA GLU A 73 4.77 2.74 -0.09
C GLU A 73 4.12 4.03 0.40
N ARG A 74 2.82 4.22 0.12
CA ARG A 74 2.12 5.46 0.46
C ARG A 74 1.95 5.65 1.97
N LEU A 75 1.68 4.58 2.73
CA LEU A 75 1.59 4.66 4.20
C LEU A 75 2.93 5.07 4.83
N LEU A 76 4.04 4.54 4.31
CA LEU A 76 5.39 4.91 4.75
C LEU A 76 5.77 6.34 4.36
N ALA A 77 5.39 6.77 3.15
CA ALA A 77 5.58 8.15 2.69
C ALA A 77 4.79 9.16 3.53
N ALA A 78 3.55 8.83 3.89
CA ALA A 78 2.67 9.69 4.68
C ALA A 78 3.04 9.78 6.18
N GLY A 79 4.12 9.12 6.63
CA GLY A 79 4.60 9.23 7.99
C GLY A 79 3.79 8.40 8.99
N THR A 80 3.83 8.78 10.27
CA THR A 80 3.21 8.01 11.36
C THR A 80 1.86 8.62 11.76
N PRO A 81 0.80 7.83 11.98
CA PRO A 81 -0.44 8.32 12.58
C PRO A 81 -0.18 9.04 13.91
N ARG A 82 -0.97 10.07 14.21
CA ARG A 82 -0.89 10.81 15.48
C ARG A 82 -1.43 9.99 16.65
N ASP A 83 -2.50 9.23 16.40
CA ASP A 83 -3.12 8.36 17.40
C ASP A 83 -2.26 7.10 17.68
N PRO A 84 -1.94 6.80 18.96
CA PRO A 84 -1.14 5.63 19.33
C PRO A 84 -1.75 4.28 18.93
N THR A 85 -3.08 4.15 19.01
CA THR A 85 -3.79 2.90 18.68
C THR A 85 -3.73 2.63 17.19
N ALA A 86 -4.09 3.63 16.37
CA ALA A 86 -3.97 3.58 14.92
C ALA A 86 -2.52 3.37 14.47
N LYS A 87 -1.55 3.98 15.18
CA LYS A 87 -0.12 3.74 14.92
C LYS A 87 0.27 2.28 15.16
N ALA A 88 -0.20 1.66 16.24
CA ALA A 88 0.11 0.27 16.56
C ALA A 88 -0.53 -0.70 15.55
N GLU A 89 -1.80 -0.47 15.22
CA GLU A 89 -2.55 -1.23 14.22
C GLU A 89 -1.88 -1.13 12.84
N GLU A 90 -1.60 0.08 12.36
CA GLU A 90 -0.96 0.28 11.06
C GLU A 90 0.47 -0.29 11.02
N ALA A 91 1.21 -0.24 12.13
CA ALA A 91 2.51 -0.90 12.21
C ALA A 91 2.40 -2.43 12.13
N ALA A 92 1.36 -3.03 12.73
CA ALA A 92 1.11 -4.47 12.61
C ALA A 92 0.73 -4.87 11.18
N LEU A 93 -0.15 -4.10 10.53
CA LEU A 93 -0.56 -4.32 9.15
C LEU A 93 0.62 -4.20 8.17
N LEU A 94 1.48 -3.19 8.33
CA LEU A 94 2.68 -3.04 7.52
C LEU A 94 3.65 -4.21 7.69
N ARG A 95 3.89 -4.65 8.94
CA ARG A 95 4.77 -5.82 9.19
C ARG A 95 4.22 -7.07 8.52
N HIS A 96 2.94 -7.34 8.72
CA HIS A 96 2.25 -8.49 8.11
C HIS A 96 2.34 -8.42 6.58
N ALA A 97 2.08 -7.26 5.97
CA ALA A 97 2.17 -7.09 4.52
C ALA A 97 3.59 -7.34 3.99
N LEU A 98 4.61 -6.77 4.62
CA LEU A 98 6.01 -6.93 4.21
C LEU A 98 6.50 -8.39 4.31
N GLN A 99 6.02 -9.14 5.29
CA GLN A 99 6.34 -10.57 5.46
C GLN A 99 5.66 -11.45 4.41
N ASN A 100 4.46 -11.08 3.98
CA ASN A 100 3.62 -11.86 3.06
C ASN A 100 3.64 -11.36 1.62
N LEU A 101 4.53 -10.42 1.28
CA LEU A 101 4.75 -9.97 -0.08
C LEU A 101 5.95 -10.71 -0.68
N PRO A 102 5.93 -11.01 -2.00
CA PRO A 102 7.11 -11.53 -2.67
C PRO A 102 8.31 -10.58 -2.49
N PRO A 103 9.52 -11.09 -2.20
CA PRO A 103 10.69 -10.27 -1.91
C PRO A 103 10.94 -9.17 -2.95
N GLN A 104 10.85 -9.51 -4.23
CA GLN A 104 11.00 -8.59 -5.35
C GLN A 104 10.01 -7.41 -5.31
N ARG A 105 8.79 -7.63 -4.79
CA ARG A 105 7.80 -6.55 -4.59
C ARG A 105 8.22 -5.65 -3.44
N VAL A 106 8.72 -6.22 -2.34
CA VAL A 106 9.21 -5.44 -1.20
C VAL A 106 10.45 -4.61 -1.58
N TYR A 107 11.40 -5.18 -2.32
CA TYR A 107 12.54 -4.42 -2.84
C TYR A 107 12.10 -3.27 -3.76
N ARG A 108 11.11 -3.49 -4.63
CA ARG A 108 10.54 -2.42 -5.47
C ARG A 108 9.91 -1.31 -4.63
N VAL A 109 9.20 -1.64 -3.55
CA VAL A 109 8.64 -0.64 -2.62
C VAL A 109 9.74 0.23 -2.02
N PHE A 110 10.79 -0.37 -1.47
CA PHE A 110 11.88 0.40 -0.86
C PHE A 110 12.73 1.15 -1.87
N ARG A 111 12.86 0.64 -3.11
CA ARG A 111 13.46 1.38 -4.22
C ARG A 111 12.64 2.62 -4.57
N ALA A 112 11.32 2.49 -4.71
CA ALA A 112 10.43 3.61 -5.00
C ALA A 112 10.48 4.67 -3.89
N LEU A 113 10.48 4.26 -2.61
CA LEU A 113 10.65 5.17 -1.47
C LEU A 113 11.99 5.91 -1.51
N ARG A 114 13.08 5.22 -1.88
CA ARG A 114 14.39 5.84 -2.05
C ARG A 114 14.40 6.86 -3.18
N GLU A 115 13.83 6.52 -4.34
CA GLU A 115 13.72 7.41 -5.50
C GLU A 115 12.88 8.66 -5.17
N ALA A 116 11.81 8.48 -4.37
CA ALA A 116 10.99 9.57 -3.83
C ALA A 116 11.62 10.30 -2.62
N ARG A 117 12.86 9.97 -2.24
CA ARG A 117 13.60 10.55 -1.09
C ARG A 117 12.88 10.41 0.26
N VAL A 118 12.06 9.39 0.42
CA VAL A 118 11.39 9.07 1.69
C VAL A 118 12.31 8.23 2.57
N ASN A 119 12.93 8.86 3.57
CA ASN A 119 13.87 8.20 4.50
C ASN A 119 13.54 8.44 5.99
N ASN A 120 12.26 8.59 6.31
CA ASN A 120 11.82 8.83 7.68
C ASN A 120 12.16 7.63 8.60
N ARG A 121 12.19 7.86 9.93
CA ARG A 121 12.52 6.84 10.94
C ARG A 121 11.70 5.56 10.76
N ARG A 122 10.43 5.69 10.38
CA ARG A 122 9.50 4.58 10.19
C ARG A 122 9.90 3.71 9.01
N THR A 123 10.21 4.32 7.87
CA THR A 123 10.68 3.62 6.66
C THR A 123 11.95 2.83 6.95
N ARG A 124 12.92 3.45 7.64
CA ARG A 124 14.16 2.76 8.07
C ARG A 124 13.90 1.60 9.02
N ALA A 125 13.00 1.78 9.99
CA ALA A 125 12.65 0.73 10.93
C ALA A 125 11.97 -0.45 10.22
N ALA A 126 11.02 -0.17 9.31
CA ALA A 126 10.34 -1.21 8.53
C ALA A 126 11.32 -2.01 7.66
N LEU A 127 12.22 -1.33 6.93
CA LEU A 127 13.25 -2.00 6.12
C LEU A 127 14.17 -2.87 6.99
N ARG A 128 14.68 -2.32 8.09
CA ARG A 128 15.59 -3.05 8.99
C ARG A 128 14.93 -4.29 9.58
N THR A 129 13.68 -4.17 10.04
CA THR A 129 12.93 -5.31 10.59
C THR A 129 12.68 -6.38 9.53
N TRP A 130 12.38 -5.98 8.29
CA TRP A 130 12.17 -6.92 7.20
C TRP A 130 13.46 -7.63 6.78
N LEU A 131 14.59 -6.92 6.67
CA LEU A 131 15.89 -7.49 6.33
C LEU A 131 16.40 -8.45 7.43
N ALA A 132 16.14 -8.15 8.70
CA ALA A 132 16.61 -8.98 9.82
C ALA A 132 16.04 -10.41 9.81
N GLY A 133 14.91 -10.65 9.14
CA GLY A 133 14.29 -11.96 9.00
C GLY A 133 14.66 -12.70 7.72
N ARG A 134 15.64 -12.23 6.95
CA ARG A 134 15.96 -12.77 5.62
C ARG A 134 17.38 -13.26 5.48
N ASP A 135 17.54 -14.31 4.67
CA ASP A 135 18.82 -14.72 4.12
C ASP A 135 19.10 -13.96 2.82
N LEU A 136 19.91 -12.92 2.94
CA LEU A 136 20.24 -12.01 1.86
C LEU A 136 21.08 -12.67 0.75
N ALA A 137 21.82 -13.73 1.08
CA ALA A 137 22.62 -14.45 0.09
C ALA A 137 21.71 -15.18 -0.91
N SER A 138 20.62 -15.77 -0.41
CA SER A 138 19.61 -16.46 -1.22
C SER A 138 18.78 -15.51 -2.11
N ASP A 139 18.56 -14.27 -1.67
CA ASP A 139 17.80 -13.27 -2.44
C ASP A 139 18.59 -12.69 -3.63
N ALA A 140 19.93 -12.72 -3.60
CA ALA A 140 20.79 -12.20 -4.67
C ALA A 140 20.92 -13.14 -5.89
N LEU A 141 20.49 -14.39 -5.75
CA LEU A 141 20.62 -15.44 -6.77
C LEU A 141 19.37 -15.58 -7.66
N LYS A 142 18.35 -14.72 -7.49
CA LYS A 142 17.04 -14.79 -8.15
C LYS A 142 16.74 -13.60 -9.06
#